data_AF-A0A963D5M3-F1
#
_entry.id   AF-A0A963D5M3-F1
#
_cell.length_a   1.000
_cell.length_b   1.000
_cell.length_c   1.000
_cell.angle_alpha   90.00
_cell.angle_beta   90.00
_cell.angle_gamma   90.00
#
_symmetry.space_group_name_H-M   'P 1'
#
loop_
_entity.id
_entity.type
_entity.pdbx_description
1 polymer ?
#
loop_
_entity_poly.entity_id
_entity_poly.type
_entity_poly.pdbx_seq_one_letter_code
_entity_poly.pdbx_strand_id
1 'polypeptide(L)'
;MKALVFVILAALLTATPQVSQAQARYVVVNGQRMGPAQLQRLDRASCSRVPNGRYWLNLRSGVWGYEGGPPQGRMGENCPRQRRKSLSERGLLYSPGELLR
;
A
#
# COMPACT_ATOMS: atom_id res chain seq x y z
N MET A 1 55.21 13.30 -12.47
CA MET A 1 54.63 11.96 -12.19
C MET A 1 54.43 11.66 -10.70
N LYS A 2 54.50 12.64 -9.78
CA LYS A 2 54.20 12.45 -8.33
C LYS A 2 52.90 13.13 -7.89
N ALA A 3 52.51 14.23 -8.54
CA ALA A 3 51.29 14.98 -8.19
C ALA A 3 49.98 14.25 -8.57
N LEU A 4 50.00 13.36 -9.58
CA LEU A 4 48.79 12.65 -10.03
C LEU A 4 48.35 11.52 -9.08
N VAL A 5 49.29 10.94 -8.32
CA VAL A 5 49.01 9.82 -7.40
C VAL A 5 48.27 10.30 -6.15
N PHE A 6 48.58 11.50 -5.66
CA PHE A 6 47.93 12.05 -4.47
C PHE A 6 46.47 12.46 -4.70
N VAL A 7 46.09 12.85 -5.92
CA VAL A 7 44.70 13.23 -6.24
C VAL A 7 43.78 12.01 -6.29
N ILE A 8 44.29 10.87 -6.76
CA ILE A 8 43.52 9.61 -6.82
C ILE A 8 43.40 8.99 -5.41
N LEU A 9 44.41 9.10 -4.56
CA LEU A 9 44.36 8.59 -3.19
C LEU A 9 43.40 9.40 -2.28
N ALA A 10 43.22 10.70 -2.54
CA ALA A 10 42.27 11.53 -1.80
C ALA A 10 40.80 11.28 -2.18
N ALA A 11 40.54 10.84 -3.42
CA ALA A 11 39.18 10.55 -3.89
C ALA A 11 38.61 9.22 -3.35
N LEU A 12 39.46 8.31 -2.87
CA LEU A 12 39.06 7.00 -2.33
C LEU A 12 38.71 7.04 -0.82
N LEU A 13 38.99 8.13 -0.11
CA LEU A 13 38.73 8.24 1.34
C LEU A 13 37.38 8.86 1.73
N THR A 14 36.53 9.25 0.78
CA THR A 14 35.23 9.92 1.09
C THR A 14 33.99 9.15 0.68
N ALA A 15 34.12 7.85 0.34
CA ALA A 15 32.99 6.96 0.11
C ALA A 15 32.27 6.67 1.43
N THR A 16 31.55 7.65 1.97
CA THR A 16 30.62 7.45 3.07
C THR A 16 29.50 6.54 2.57
N PRO A 17 29.23 5.39 3.23
CA PRO A 17 28.07 4.60 2.87
C PRO A 17 26.84 5.44 3.16
N GLN A 18 26.17 5.89 2.11
CA GLN A 18 24.87 6.55 2.23
C GLN A 18 23.88 5.49 2.69
N VAL A 19 23.66 5.40 4.01
CA VAL A 19 22.57 4.62 4.57
C VAL A 19 21.29 5.28 4.07
N SER A 20 20.65 4.66 3.09
CA SER A 20 19.37 5.12 2.57
C SER A 20 18.32 5.00 3.67
N GLN A 21 18.05 6.11 4.36
CA GLN A 21 16.98 6.18 5.34
C GLN A 21 15.66 6.15 4.57
N ALA A 22 14.96 5.02 4.60
CA ALA A 22 13.61 4.93 4.07
C ALA A 22 12.76 6.03 4.74
N GLN A 23 12.28 7.01 3.96
CA GLN A 23 11.54 8.13 4.55
C GLN A 23 10.31 7.60 5.30
N ALA A 24 10.24 7.91 6.59
CA ALA A 24 9.12 7.51 7.42
C ALA A 24 7.83 8.13 6.86
N ARG A 25 6.85 7.28 6.55
CA ARG A 25 5.56 7.72 5.98
C ARG A 25 4.83 8.66 6.94
N TYR A 26 4.18 9.66 6.37
CA TYR A 26 3.38 10.66 7.08
C TYR A 26 1.92 10.47 6.74
N VAL A 27 1.18 9.72 7.56
CA VAL A 27 -0.28 9.57 7.42
C VAL A 27 -0.92 9.88 8.75
N VAL A 28 -1.87 10.81 8.73
CA VAL A 28 -2.70 11.16 9.88
C VAL A 28 -4.14 10.81 9.52
N VAL A 29 -4.81 10.05 10.39
CA VAL A 29 -6.24 9.74 10.22
C VAL A 29 -6.95 10.17 11.49
N ASN A 30 -7.99 11.01 11.34
CA ASN A 30 -8.75 11.55 12.48
C ASN A 30 -7.84 12.23 13.53
N GLY A 31 -6.86 13.02 13.07
CA GLY A 31 -5.90 13.69 13.94
C GLY A 31 -4.80 12.81 14.54
N GLN A 32 -4.87 11.48 14.40
CA GLN A 32 -3.88 10.56 14.95
C GLN A 32 -2.82 10.19 13.91
N ARG A 33 -1.53 10.37 14.25
CA ARG A 33 -0.42 9.90 13.42
C ARG A 33 -0.36 8.38 13.42
N MET A 34 -0.34 7.78 12.23
CA MET A 34 -0.28 6.34 12.07
C MET A 34 1.16 5.83 12.21
N GLY A 35 1.35 4.79 13.02
CA GLY A 35 2.60 4.05 13.13
C GLY A 35 2.77 2.99 12.02
N PRO A 36 3.96 2.37 11.88
CA PRO A 36 4.26 1.42 10.79
C PRO A 36 3.28 0.24 10.69
N ALA A 37 2.91 -0.37 11.82
CA ALA A 37 1.96 -1.49 11.84
C ALA A 37 0.52 -1.07 11.49
N GLN A 38 0.14 0.16 11.85
CA GLN A 38 -1.16 0.72 11.47
C GLN A 38 -1.22 1.02 9.97
N LEU A 39 -0.15 1.59 9.41
CA LEU A 39 0.00 1.82 7.98
C LEU A 39 -0.11 0.53 7.18
N GLN A 40 0.57 -0.54 7.61
CA GLN A 40 0.46 -1.85 6.96
C GLN A 40 -0.96 -2.42 6.98
N ARG A 41 -1.73 -2.17 8.04
CA ARG A 41 -3.15 -2.58 8.09
C ARG A 41 -4.00 -1.71 7.18
N LEU A 42 -3.76 -0.41 7.17
CA LEU A 42 -4.48 0.55 6.34
C LEU A 42 -4.25 0.29 4.84
N ASP A 43 -3.03 -0.01 4.44
CA ASP A 43 -2.69 -0.34 3.05
C ASP A 43 -3.39 -1.64 2.59
N ARG A 44 -3.40 -2.66 3.47
CA ARG A 44 -4.13 -3.91 3.20
C ARG A 44 -5.62 -3.69 3.06
N ALA A 45 -6.19 -2.88 3.94
CA ALA A 45 -7.62 -2.57 3.92
C ALA A 45 -8.02 -1.73 2.69
N SER A 46 -7.10 -0.87 2.20
CA SER A 46 -7.31 -0.04 1.02
C SER A 46 -6.88 -0.71 -0.29
N CYS A 47 -6.33 -1.93 -0.21
CA CYS A 47 -5.69 -2.68 -1.30
C CYS A 47 -4.69 -1.86 -2.13
N SER A 48 -4.11 -0.83 -1.54
CA SER A 48 -3.21 0.13 -2.18
C SER A 48 -2.37 0.84 -1.11
N ARG A 49 -1.21 1.37 -1.49
CA ARG A 49 -0.36 2.12 -0.56
C ARG A 49 -0.96 3.50 -0.35
N VAL A 50 -1.41 3.79 0.87
CA VAL A 50 -2.00 5.09 1.18
C VAL A 50 -0.93 6.19 1.08
N PRO A 51 -1.16 7.25 0.27
CA PRO A 51 -0.23 8.37 0.15
C PRO A 51 -0.01 9.10 1.47
N ASN A 52 1.08 9.87 1.55
CA ASN A 52 1.29 10.73 2.71
C ASN A 52 0.23 11.85 2.72
N GLY A 53 -0.35 12.14 3.88
CA GLY A 53 -1.39 13.15 4.01
C GLY A 53 -2.15 13.08 5.33
N ARG A 54 -3.13 13.98 5.44
CA ARG A 54 -4.07 14.04 6.56
C ARG A 54 -5.47 13.73 6.06
N TYR A 55 -6.15 12.82 6.74
CA TYR A 55 -7.40 12.23 6.32
C TYR A 55 -8.41 12.23 7.46
N TRP A 56 -9.69 12.34 7.11
CA TRP A 56 -10.77 11.94 8.00
C TRP A 56 -11.34 10.60 7.53
N LEU A 57 -11.73 9.76 8.48
CA LEU A 57 -12.33 8.44 8.24
C LEU A 57 -13.50 8.26 9.20
N ASN A 58 -14.68 8.05 8.63
CA ASN A 58 -15.85 7.67 9.41
C ASN A 58 -15.83 6.15 9.65
N LEU A 59 -15.55 5.73 10.88
CA LEU A 59 -15.40 4.31 11.22
C LEU A 59 -16.70 3.49 11.10
N ARG A 60 -17.88 4.11 11.16
CA ARG A 60 -19.16 3.40 10.98
C ARG A 60 -19.47 3.11 9.52
N SER A 61 -19.23 4.08 8.64
CA SER A 61 -19.58 3.97 7.22
C SER A 61 -18.41 3.52 6.34
N GLY A 62 -17.18 3.63 6.82
CA GLY A 62 -15.96 3.42 6.03
C GLY A 62 -15.70 4.52 4.99
N VAL A 63 -16.48 5.59 4.98
CA VAL A 63 -16.28 6.74 4.08
C VAL A 63 -15.08 7.54 4.56
N TRP A 64 -14.22 7.95 3.63
CA TRP A 64 -13.00 8.69 3.91
C TRP A 64 -12.84 9.90 2.99
N GLY A 65 -11.99 10.83 3.39
CA GLY A 65 -11.54 11.93 2.55
C GLY A 65 -10.31 12.65 3.13
N TYR A 66 -9.82 13.66 2.43
CA TYR A 66 -8.79 14.55 2.97
C TYR A 66 -9.35 15.38 4.13
N GLU A 67 -8.56 15.62 5.16
CA GLU A 67 -8.98 16.38 6.35
C GLU A 67 -9.58 17.75 5.95
N GLY A 68 -10.79 18.06 6.44
CA GLY A 68 -11.54 19.28 6.08
C GLY A 68 -12.16 19.30 4.68
N GLY A 69 -11.92 18.29 3.85
CA GLY A 69 -12.43 18.17 2.48
C GLY A 69 -13.67 17.27 2.33
N PRO A 70 -14.24 17.19 1.13
CA PRO A 70 -15.39 16.33 0.82
C PRO A 70 -15.00 14.83 0.81
N PRO A 71 -16.00 13.92 0.88
CA PRO A 71 -15.77 12.49 0.72
C PRO A 71 -15.04 12.15 -0.59
N GLN A 72 -14.05 11.25 -0.52
CA GLN A 72 -13.29 10.78 -1.67
C GLN A 72 -13.66 9.34 -2.08
N GLY A 73 -14.18 8.55 -1.13
CA GLY A 73 -14.60 7.18 -1.41
C GLY A 73 -14.90 6.38 -0.16
N ARG A 74 -14.99 5.05 -0.31
CA ARG A 74 -15.09 4.08 0.80
C ARG A 74 -13.87 3.19 0.88
N MET A 75 -13.47 2.91 2.11
CA MET A 75 -12.39 1.98 2.38
C MET A 75 -12.69 0.59 1.80
N GLY A 76 -11.73 0.01 1.08
CA GLY A 76 -11.84 -1.29 0.43
C GLY A 76 -12.52 -1.28 -0.96
N GLU A 77 -12.99 -0.14 -1.46
CA GLU A 77 -13.61 -0.07 -2.80
C GLU A 77 -12.64 -0.43 -3.92
N ASN A 78 -11.35 -0.12 -3.74
CA ASN A 78 -10.27 -0.43 -4.69
C ASN A 78 -9.79 -1.88 -4.60
N CYS A 79 -10.32 -2.66 -3.67
CA CYS A 79 -9.93 -4.05 -3.55
C CYS A 79 -10.49 -4.88 -4.70
N PRO A 80 -9.65 -5.73 -5.34
CA PRO A 80 -10.14 -6.63 -6.36
C PRO A 80 -11.22 -7.53 -5.75
N ARG A 81 -12.44 -7.41 -6.27
CA ARG A 81 -13.51 -8.35 -5.91
C ARG A 81 -13.13 -9.70 -6.52
N GLN A 82 -12.68 -10.63 -5.70
CA GLN A 82 -12.60 -12.03 -6.11
C GLN A 82 -14.03 -12.51 -6.38
N ARG A 83 -14.43 -12.52 -7.66
CA ARG A 83 -15.60 -13.27 -8.11
C ARG A 83 -15.31 -14.73 -7.82
N ARG A 84 -15.89 -15.27 -6.75
CA ARG A 84 -15.86 -16.72 -6.54
C ARG A 84 -16.74 -17.33 -7.64
N LYS A 85 -16.10 -18.10 -8.52
CA LYS A 85 -16.82 -18.92 -9.50
C LYS A 85 -17.85 -19.78 -8.76
N SER A 86 -19.06 -19.83 -9.29
CA SER A 86 -20.13 -20.69 -8.76
C SER A 86 -19.69 -22.15 -8.76
N LEU A 87 -20.39 -23.00 -8.00
CA LEU A 87 -20.11 -24.43 -7.98
C LEU A 87 -20.26 -25.06 -9.38
N SER A 88 -21.23 -24.59 -10.17
CA SER A 88 -21.44 -24.99 -11.56
C SER A 88 -20.27 -24.57 -12.46
N GLU A 89 -19.79 -23.33 -12.36
CA GLU A 89 -18.61 -22.84 -13.10
C GLU A 89 -17.31 -23.57 -12.71
N ARG A 90 -17.30 -24.24 -11.55
CA ARG A 90 -16.18 -25.06 -11.09
C ARG A 90 -16.33 -26.55 -11.44
N GLY A 91 -17.42 -26.96 -12.10
CA GLY A 91 -17.71 -28.36 -12.40
C GLY A 91 -17.93 -29.22 -11.15
N LEU A 92 -18.29 -28.61 -10.02
CA LEU A 92 -18.56 -29.29 -8.74
C LEU A 92 -20.06 -29.57 -8.53
N LEU A 93 -20.89 -29.26 -9.53
CA LEU A 93 -22.28 -29.68 -9.63
C LEU A 93 -22.46 -30.43 -10.94
N TYR A 94 -23.43 -31.34 -10.97
CA TYR A 94 -23.82 -32.13 -12.14
C TYR A 94 -23.83 -31.30 -13.43
N SER A 95 -23.28 -31.86 -14.50
CA SER A 95 -23.43 -31.27 -15.83
C SER A 95 -24.89 -31.42 -16.29
N PRO A 96 -25.49 -30.47 -17.04
CA PRO A 96 -26.87 -30.54 -17.51
C PRO A 96 -27.26 -31.77 -18.38
N GLY A 97 -26.38 -32.75 -18.59
CA GLY A 97 -26.65 -34.02 -19.25
C GLY A 97 -26.42 -35.27 -18.40
N GLU A 98 -26.01 -35.11 -17.13
CA GLU A 98 -25.72 -36.24 -16.22
C GLU A 98 -26.97 -36.72 -15.46
N LEU A 99 -27.98 -35.85 -15.31
CA LEU A 99 -29.23 -36.15 -14.60
C LEU A 99 -30.27 -36.92 -15.44
N LEU A 100 -29.97 -37.18 -16.72
CA LEU A 100 -30.89 -37.74 -17.70
C LEU A 100 -30.41 -39.09 -18.27
N ARG A 101 -29.41 -39.72 -17.64
CA ARG A 101 -28.92 -41.07 -17.98
C ARG A 101 -29.21 -42.06 -16.87
#